data_AF-Q60311-F1
#
_entry.id   AF-Q60311-F1
#
_cell.length_a   1.000
_cell.length_b   1.000
_cell.length_c   1.000
_cell.angle_alpha   90.00
_cell.angle_beta   90.00
_cell.angle_gamma   90.00
#
_symmetry.space_group_name_H-M   'P 1'
#
loop_
_entity.id
_entity.type
_entity.pdbx_description
1 polymer ?
#
loop_
_entity_poly.entity_id
_entity_poly.type
_entity_poly.pdbx_seq_one_letter_code
_entity_poly.pdbx_strand_id
1 'polypeptide(L)' 'MKSKKPNFEFELKNYAIWYDINDAIIKESLCRYIKNILRKEFCGNCSKIKDIELKQKGKDIVVHLQFKLG' A
#
# COMPACT_ATOMS: atom_id res chain seq x y z
N MET A 1 17.83 17.63 -6.94
CA MET A 1 16.53 17.32 -7.59
C MET A 1 16.03 15.98 -7.05
N LYS A 2 15.06 15.94 -6.13
CA LYS A 2 14.43 14.67 -5.74
C LYS A 2 13.56 14.26 -6.93
N SER A 3 14.05 13.37 -7.79
CA SER A 3 13.26 12.74 -8.85
C SER A 3 11.92 12.33 -8.24
N LYS A 4 10.80 12.91 -8.72
CA LYS A 4 9.45 12.53 -8.29
C LYS A 4 9.31 11.04 -8.59
N LYS A 5 9.65 10.18 -7.62
CA LYS A 5 9.29 8.77 -7.69
C LYS A 5 7.78 8.76 -7.81
N PRO A 6 7.21 8.04 -8.79
CA PRO A 6 5.77 7.94 -8.87
C PRO A 6 5.31 7.36 -7.54
N ASN A 7 4.56 8.17 -6.80
CA ASN A 7 3.91 7.78 -5.57
C ASN A 7 2.42 7.82 -5.84
N PHE A 8 1.71 6.79 -5.40
CA PHE A 8 0.26 6.72 -5.51
C PHE A 8 -0.32 6.49 -4.12
N GLU A 9 -1.42 7.18 -3.82
CA GLU A 9 -2.08 7.09 -2.53
C GLU A 9 -3.55 6.80 -2.74
N PHE A 10 -4.11 5.88 -1.95
CA PHE A 10 -5.54 5.62 -1.94
C PHE A 10 -6.00 5.25 -0.53
N GLU A 11 -7.28 5.52 -0.25
CA GLU A 11 -7.88 5.33 1.08
C GLU A 11 -8.77 4.08 1.10
N LEU A 12 -8.52 3.20 2.06
CA LEU A 12 -9.37 2.08 2.42
C LEU A 12 -10.33 2.53 3.53
N LYS A 13 -11.52 2.99 3.14
CA LYS A 13 -12.50 3.60 4.05
C LYS A 13 -13.00 2.63 5.11
N ASN A 14 -12.99 3.04 6.37
CA ASN A 14 -13.41 2.28 7.54
C ASN A 14 -12.62 0.99 7.81
N TYR A 15 -11.50 0.75 7.12
CA TYR A 15 -10.71 -0.47 7.34
C TYR A 15 -10.01 -0.48 8.70
N ALA A 16 -9.71 0.69 9.30
CA ALA A 16 -9.07 0.74 10.62
C ALA A 16 -10.01 0.30 11.75
N ILE A 17 -11.30 0.09 11.47
CA ILE A 17 -12.24 -0.53 12.43
C ILE A 17 -11.93 -2.02 12.61
N TRP A 18 -11.42 -2.68 11.56
CA TRP A 18 -11.22 -4.13 11.50
C TRP A 18 -9.75 -4.53 11.56
N TYR A 19 -8.86 -3.66 11.09
CA TYR A 19 -7.44 -3.94 10.95
C TYR A 19 -6.62 -2.94 11.77
N ASP A 20 -6.09 -3.38 12.91
CA ASP A 20 -5.10 -2.60 13.65
C ASP A 20 -3.74 -2.68 12.94
N ILE A 21 -3.34 -1.57 12.30
CA ILE A 21 -2.06 -1.52 11.58
C ILE A 21 -0.84 -1.37 12.50
N ASN A 22 -1.05 -1.19 13.81
CA ASN A 22 0.05 -1.23 14.78
C ASN A 22 0.43 -2.67 15.14
N ASP A 23 -0.47 -3.63 14.91
CA ASP A 23 -0.14 -5.05 14.94
C ASP A 23 0.66 -5.41 13.68
N ALA A 24 1.88 -5.92 13.90
CA ALA A 24 2.81 -6.24 12.83
C ALA A 24 2.28 -7.34 11.89
N ILE A 25 1.58 -8.34 12.42
CA ILE A 25 1.05 -9.48 11.65
C ILE A 25 -0.10 -9.00 10.77
N ILE A 26 -1.00 -8.18 11.31
CA ILE A 26 -2.11 -7.57 10.55
C ILE A 26 -1.57 -6.68 9.46
N LYS A 27 -0.63 -5.78 9.80
CA LYS A 27 0.00 -4.85 8.85
C LYS A 27 0.68 -5.60 7.70
N GLU A 28 1.50 -6.60 8.01
CA GLU A 28 2.19 -7.39 7.00
C GLU A 28 1.21 -8.15 6.10
N SER A 29 0.18 -8.76 6.71
CA SER A 29 -0.85 -9.49 5.98
C SER A 29 -1.63 -8.58 5.02
N LEU A 30 -2.00 -7.38 5.47
CA LEU A 30 -2.69 -6.39 4.66
C LEU A 30 -1.80 -5.86 3.53
N CYS A 31 -0.53 -5.54 3.81
CA CYS A 31 0.44 -5.16 2.78
C CYS A 31 0.60 -6.25 1.72
N ARG A 32 0.72 -7.53 2.14
CA ARG A 32 0.83 -8.67 1.24
C ARG A 32 -0.42 -8.85 0.38
N TYR A 33 -1.60 -8.70 0.97
CA TYR A 33 -2.88 -8.76 0.28
C TYR A 33 -2.98 -7.68 -0.80
N ILE A 34 -2.71 -6.42 -0.44
CA ILE A 34 -2.70 -5.28 -1.38
C ILE A 34 -1.70 -5.53 -2.51
N LYS A 35 -0.47 -5.95 -2.17
CA LYS A 35 0.55 -6.27 -3.18
C LYS A 35 0.10 -7.39 -4.13
N ASN A 36 -0.66 -8.36 -3.64
CA ASN A 36 -1.17 -9.45 -4.46
C ASN A 36 -2.32 -9.00 -5.37
N ILE A 37 -3.22 -8.14 -4.90
CA ILE A 37 -4.24 -7.50 -5.76
C ILE A 37 -3.55 -6.72 -6.87
N LEU A 38 -2.62 -5.84 -6.51
CA LEU A 38 -1.90 -5.03 -7.50
C LEU A 38 -1.11 -5.89 -8.49
N ARG A 39 -0.53 -7.02 -8.06
CA ARG A 39 0.10 -7.98 -8.98
C ARG A 39 -0.88 -8.59 -9.97
N LYS A 40 -2.10 -8.93 -9.53
CA LYS A 40 -3.14 -9.49 -10.39
C LYS A 40 -3.66 -8.48 -11.39
N GLU A 41 -3.91 -7.24 -10.97
CA GLU A 41 -4.49 -6.20 -11.83
C GLU A 41 -3.46 -5.60 -12.82
N PHE A 42 -2.20 -5.41 -12.39
CA PHE A 42 -1.18 -4.73 -13.20
C PHE A 42 -0.25 -5.66 -14.00
N CYS A 43 -0.57 -6.96 -14.11
CA CYS A 43 0.03 -7.95 -15.02
C CYS A 43 1.50 -7.66 -15.45
N GLY A 44 2.43 -7.60 -14.49
CA GLY A 44 3.87 -7.41 -14.73
C GLY A 44 4.44 -6.03 -14.33
N ASN A 45 3.64 -4.96 -14.37
CA ASN A 45 4.07 -3.63 -13.88
C ASN A 45 4.24 -3.59 -12.35
N CYS A 46 3.69 -4.56 -11.62
CA CYS A 46 3.82 -4.61 -10.16
C CYS A 46 5.25 -4.92 -9.69
N SER A 47 6.13 -5.46 -10.54
CA SER A 47 7.57 -5.56 -10.25
C SER A 47 8.21 -4.19 -9.98
N LYS A 48 7.55 -3.12 -10.47
CA LYS A 48 7.89 -1.74 -10.19
C LYS A 48 7.40 -1.27 -8.83
N ILE A 49 6.55 -1.97 -8.08
CA ILE A 49 6.23 -1.53 -6.71
C ILE A 49 7.46 -1.75 -5.83
N LYS A 50 8.06 -0.65 -5.40
CA LYS A 50 9.20 -0.62 -4.49
C LYS A 50 8.75 -0.91 -3.07
N ASP A 51 7.70 -0.22 -2.64
CA ASP A 51 7.27 -0.23 -1.25
C ASP A 51 5.78 0.06 -1.11
N ILE A 52 5.20 -0.43 -0.01
CA ILE A 52 3.82 -0.20 0.40
C ILE A 52 3.83 0.20 1.87
N GLU A 53 3.50 1.45 2.15
CA GLU A 53 3.31 1.94 3.51
C GLU A 53 1.82 2.08 3.81
N LEU A 54 1.44 1.72 5.03
CA LEU A 54 0.09 1.91 5.56
C LEU A 54 0.12 2.96 6.65
N LYS A 55 -0.78 3.92 6.57
CA LYS A 55 -1.00 4.94 7.60
C LYS A 55 -2.46 4.98 7.97
N GLN A 56 -2.77 5.15 9.24
CA GLN A 56 -4.14 5.29 9.69
C GLN A 56 -4.51 6.77 9.74
N LYS A 57 -5.70 7.09 9.23
CA LYS A 57 -6.30 8.43 9.28
C LYS A 57 -7.73 8.29 9.79
N GLY A 58 -7.91 8.45 11.11
CA GLY A 58 -9.19 8.18 11.76
C GLY A 58 -9.60 6.72 11.62
N LYS A 59 -10.72 6.46 10.94
CA LYS A 59 -11.25 5.11 10.67
C LYS A 59 -10.72 4.51 9.37
N ASP A 60 -9.98 5.28 8.59
CA ASP A 60 -9.52 4.87 7.27
C ASP A 60 -8.04 4.45 7.32
N ILE A 61 -7.65 3.54 6.42
CA ILE A 61 -6.24 3.20 6.18
C ILE A 61 -5.83 3.79 4.84
N VAL A 62 -4.86 4.69 4.86
CA VAL A 62 -4.23 5.25 3.67
C VAL A 62 -3.08 4.34 3.24
N VAL A 63 -3.14 3.88 2.00
CA VAL A 63 -2.11 3.05 1.38
C VAL A 63 -1.25 3.95 0.50
N HIS A 64 0.04 4.00 0.80
CA HIS A 64 1.03 4.73 0.01
C HIS A 64 1.88 3.72 -0.76
N LEU A 65 1.79 3.76 -2.08
CA LEU A 65 2.60 2.95 -2.98
C LEU A 65 3.77 3.79 -3.50
N GLN A 66 4.98 3.26 -3.38
CA GLN A 66 6.15 3.82 -4.05
C GLN A 66 6.54 2.91 -5.21
N PHE A 67 6.72 3.49 -6.40
CA PHE A 67 7.20 2.74 -7.56
C PHE A 67 8.69 2.98 -7.80
N LYS A 68 9.40 1.94 -8.22
CA LYS A 68 10.73 1.99 -8.84
C LYS A 68 10.57 2.66 -10.20
N LEU A 69 11.39 3.67 -10.49
CA LEU A 69 11.66 4.00 -11.88
C LEU A 69 12.42 2.80 -12.47
N GLY A 70 11.90 2.28 -13.58
CA GLY A 70 12.62 1.30 -14.40
C GLY A 70 13.77 1.95 -15.16
#